data_AF-A0A838UL87-F1
#
_entry.id   AF-A0A838UL87-F1
#
_cell.length_a   1.000
_cell.length_b   1.000
_cell.length_c   1.000
_cell.angle_alpha   90.00
_cell.angle_beta   90.00
_cell.angle_gamma   90.00
#
_symmetry.space_group_name_H-M   'P 1'
#
loop_
_entity.id
_entity.type
_entity.pdbx_description
1 polymer ?
#
loop_
_entity_poly.entity_id
_entity_poly.type
_entity_poly.pdbx_seq_one_letter_code
_entity_poly.pdbx_strand_id
1 'polypeptide(L)' 'MPKFKVLCRVDAYVDYIAEVEADDAEEAADFAEDNASDYSWEEQGAVEFDARGYVTLDAKNNELDHTRRGYFG' A
#
# COMPACT_ATOMS: atom_id res chain seq x y z
N MET A 1 -1.57 18.41 2.50
CA MET A 1 -2.05 17.51 1.44
C MET A 1 -2.94 16.45 2.10
N PRO A 2 -3.86 15.79 1.38
CA PRO A 2 -4.56 14.65 1.94
C PRO A 2 -3.58 13.51 2.27
N LYS A 3 -3.97 12.66 3.22
CA LYS A 3 -3.23 11.46 3.61
C LYS A 3 -3.99 10.23 3.16
N PHE A 4 -3.27 9.29 2.56
CA PHE A 4 -3.81 8.03 2.07
C PHE A 4 -3.14 6.88 2.80
N LYS A 5 -3.91 5.85 3.12
CA LYS A 5 -3.36 4.60 3.65
C LYS A 5 -2.91 3.75 2.48
N VAL A 6 -1.64 3.40 2.43
CA VAL A 6 -1.12 2.47 1.44
C VAL A 6 -0.78 1.16 2.14
N LEU A 7 -1.27 0.07 1.58
CA LEU A 7 -0.93 -1.29 1.96
C LEU A 7 0.28 -1.75 1.15
N CYS A 8 1.28 -2.32 1.80
CA CYS A 8 2.43 -2.98 1.19
C CYS A 8 2.44 -4.46 1.58
N ARG A 9 2.49 -5.33 0.56
CA ARG A 9 2.57 -6.79 0.72
C ARG A 9 3.97 -7.28 0.43
N VAL A 10 4.67 -7.72 1.47
CA VAL A 10 6.02 -8.28 1.36
C VAL A 10 5.97 -9.78 1.67
N ASP A 11 6.71 -10.55 0.89
CA ASP A 11 6.94 -11.98 1.10
C ASP A 11 5.70 -12.89 1.21
N ALA A 12 4.60 -12.53 0.53
CA ALA A 12 3.37 -13.33 0.40
C ALA A 12 2.62 -13.62 1.72
N TYR A 13 3.08 -13.05 2.83
CA TYR A 13 2.53 -13.36 4.15
C TYR A 13 2.36 -12.16 5.07
N VAL A 14 2.88 -10.96 4.76
CA VAL A 14 2.84 -9.83 5.70
C VAL A 14 2.27 -8.58 5.05
N ASP A 15 1.23 -8.05 5.70
CA ASP A 15 0.65 -6.74 5.39
C ASP A 15 1.29 -5.66 6.24
N TYR A 16 1.74 -4.61 5.57
CA TYR A 16 2.20 -3.37 6.18
C TYR A 16 1.34 -2.20 5.72
N ILE A 17 1.02 -1.26 6.61
CA ILE A 17 0.33 -0.02 6.24
C ILE A 17 1.19 1.18 6.59
N ALA A 18 1.23 2.16 5.69
CA ALA A 18 1.77 3.48 5.95
C ALA A 18 0.77 4.57 5.54
N GLU A 19 0.86 5.74 6.19
CA GLU A 19 0.20 6.95 5.73
C GLU A 19 1.13 7.70 4.77
N VAL A 20 0.64 7.96 3.55
CA VAL A 20 1.36 8.69 2.50
C VAL A 20 0.62 9.98 2.19
N GLU A 21 1.34 11.10 2.18
CA GLU A 21 0.81 12.39 1.73
C GLU A 21 0.98 12.51 0.21
N ALA A 22 -0.12 12.74 -0.51
CA ALA A 22 -0.15 12.90 -1.96
C ALA A 22 -1.36 13.76 -2.37
N ASP A 23 -1.47 14.15 -3.64
CA ASP A 23 -2.64 14.89 -4.12
C ASP A 23 -3.84 13.96 -4.38
N ASP A 24 -3.58 12.70 -4.74
CA ASP A 24 -4.59 11.66 -4.90
C ASP A 24 -4.11 10.24 -4.48
N ALA A 25 -5.04 9.29 -4.53
CA ALA A 25 -4.80 7.90 -4.10
C ALA A 25 -3.88 7.12 -5.04
N GLU A 26 -3.79 7.52 -6.31
CA GLU A 26 -2.92 6.88 -7.30
C GLU A 26 -1.48 7.33 -7.09
N GLU A 27 -1.27 8.63 -6.94
CA GLU A 27 0.03 9.23 -6.62
C GLU A 27 0.56 8.73 -5.27
N ALA A 28 -0.31 8.49 -4.28
CA ALA A 28 0.09 7.89 -3.02
C ALA A 28 0.69 6.49 -3.18
N ALA A 29 0.14 5.66 -4.07
CA ALA A 29 0.65 4.32 -4.35
C ALA A 29 1.98 4.38 -5.12
N ASP A 30 2.10 5.29 -6.10
CA ASP A 30 3.33 5.54 -6.85
C ASP A 30 4.47 5.96 -5.91
N PHE A 31 4.21 6.92 -5.01
CA PHE A 31 5.22 7.38 -4.05
C PHE A 31 5.64 6.29 -3.07
N ALA A 32 4.69 5.46 -2.61
CA ALA A 32 5.00 4.35 -1.72
C ALA A 32 5.87 3.27 -2.39
N GLU A 33 5.67 3.01 -3.67
CA GLU A 33 6.50 2.09 -4.46
C GLU A 33 7.90 2.67 -4.67
N ASP A 34 7.99 3.92 -5.15
CA ASP A 34 9.26 4.56 -5.51
C ASP A 34 10.14 4.89 -4.29
N ASN A 35 9.53 5.19 -3.14
CA ASN A 35 10.22 5.69 -1.94
C ASN A 35 9.87 4.87 -0.68
N ALA A 36 9.70 3.55 -0.83
CA ALA A 36 9.27 2.67 0.27
C ALA A 36 10.09 2.82 1.57
N SER A 37 11.38 3.18 1.48
CA SER A 37 12.27 3.39 2.64
C SER A 37 11.96 4.63 3.48
N ASP A 38 11.18 5.57 2.94
CA ASP A 38 10.94 6.87 3.55
C ASP A 38 9.71 6.84 4.47
N TYR A 39 8.94 5.74 4.43
CA TYR A 39 7.72 5.57 5.19
C TYR A 39 7.89 4.65 6.39
N SER A 40 7.18 4.99 7.47
CA SER A 40 7.07 4.13 8.64
C SER A 40 5.92 3.14 8.43
N TRP A 41 6.29 1.92 8.04
CA TRP A 41 5.37 0.82 7.80
C TRP A 41 4.98 0.14 9.11
N GLU A 42 3.69 0.11 9.41
CA GLU A 42 3.13 -0.59 10.55
C GLU A 42 2.64 -1.98 10.14
N GLU A 43 3.14 -3.02 10.80
CA GLU A 43 2.66 -4.39 10.60
C GLU A 43 1.20 -4.50 11.03
N GLN A 44 0.32 -4.88 10.11
CA GLN A 44 -1.11 -5.09 10.38
C GLN A 44 -1.45 -6.55 10.64
N GLY A 45 -0.58 -7.46 10.21
CA GLY A 45 -0.68 -8.88 10.50
C GLY A 45 -0.07 -9.74 9.40
N ALA A 46 -0.11 -11.06 9.66
CA ALA A 46 0.28 -12.04 8.67
C ALA A 46 -0.96 -12.64 8.01
N VAL A 47 -1.10 -12.50 6.70
CA VAL A 47 -2.13 -13.18 5.92
C VAL A 47 -1.54 -13.54 4.56
N GLU A 48 -1.95 -14.70 4.05
CA GLU A 48 -1.39 -15.29 2.84
C GLU A 48 -1.96 -14.59 1.59
N PHE A 49 -1.09 -14.19 0.67
CA PHE A 49 -1.45 -13.60 -0.61
C PHE A 49 -0.69 -14.25 -1.75
N ASP A 50 -1.35 -14.41 -2.88
CA ASP A 50 -0.72 -14.94 -4.10
C ASP A 50 0.26 -13.94 -4.74
N ALA A 51 0.23 -12.66 -4.34
CA ALA A 51 0.97 -11.62 -5.05
C ALA A 51 1.48 -10.46 -4.16
N ARG A 52 2.51 -9.77 -4.66
CA ARG A 52 3.29 -8.74 -3.94
C ARG A 52 3.06 -7.37 -4.56
N GLY A 53 2.83 -6.35 -3.75
CA GLY A 53 2.71 -5.00 -4.29
C GLY A 53 2.15 -3.99 -3.31
N TYR A 54 1.86 -2.81 -3.84
CA TYR A 54 1.33 -1.66 -3.14
C TYR A 54 -0.08 -1.36 -3.62
N VAL A 55 -0.98 -1.02 -2.70
CA VAL A 55 -2.35 -0.65 -3.03
C VAL A 55 -2.90 0.33 -2.00
N THR A 56 -3.58 1.37 -2.45
CA THR A 56 -4.23 2.33 -1.56
C THR A 56 -5.52 1.76 -0.99
N LEU A 57 -5.82 2.08 0.26
CA LEU A 57 -7.02 1.66 0.97
C LEU A 57 -8.05 2.80 1.09
N ASP A 58 -9.33 2.45 1.02
CA ASP A 58 -10.43 3.37 1.27
C ASP A 58 -10.66 3.62 2.78
N ALA A 59 -11.63 4.48 3.12
CA ALA A 59 -11.98 4.80 4.50
C ALA A 59 -12.49 3.61 5.35
N LYS A 60 -12.80 2.47 4.71
CA LYS A 60 -13.23 1.22 5.34
C LYS A 60 -12.14 0.14 5.29
N ASN A 61 -10.91 0.49 4.88
CA ASN A 61 -9.78 -0.40 4.64
C ASN A 61 -10.00 -1.43 3.51
N ASN A 62 -10.84 -1.14 2.52
CA ASN A 62 -10.92 -1.95 1.30
C ASN A 62 -9.85 -1.47 0.29
N GLU A 63 -9.30 -2.41 -0.47
CA GLU A 63 -8.34 -2.12 -1.55
C GLU A 63 -8.99 -1.34 -2.70
N LEU A 64 -8.26 -0.35 -3.22
CA LEU A 64 -8.60 0.36 -4.44
C LEU A 64 -7.84 -0.26 -5.62
N ASP A 65 -8.44 -1.24 -6.28
CA ASP A 65 -7.80 -2.04 -7.34
C ASP A 65 -7.10 -1.21 -8.44
N HIS A 66 -7.62 -0.04 -8.79
CA HIS A 66 -7.03 0.84 -9.81
C HIS A 66 -5.70 1.49 -9.38
N THR A 67 -5.38 1.48 -8.09
CA THR A 67 -4.13 2.03 -7.52
C THR A 67 -3.05 0.98 -7.34
N ARG A 68 -3.29 -0.27 -7.75
CA ARG A 68 -2.32 -1.35 -7.59
C ARG A 68 -1.02 -1.05 -8.34
N ARG A 69 0.12 -1.25 -7.65
CA ARG A 69 1.50 -1.16 -8.17
C ARG A 69 2.37 -2.36 -7.75
N GLY A 70 3.25 -2.83 -8.63
CA GLY A 70 4.01 -4.06 -8.43
C GLY A 70 3.38 -5.31 -9.07
N TYR A 71 3.86 -6.49 -8.67
CA TYR A 71 3.48 -7.77 -9.29
C TYR A 71 2.26 -8.40 -8.59
N PHE A 72 1.09 -8.10 -9.11
CA PHE A 72 -0.16 -8.80 -8.81
C PHE A 72 -0.39 -9.88 -9.89
N GLY A 73 -0.10 -11.14 -9.57
CA GLY A 73 -0.30 -12.28 -10.46
C GLY A 73 -1.76 -12.55 -10.78
#